data_AF-E9S8L5-F1
#
_entry.id   AF-E9S8L5-F1
#
_cell.length_a   1.000
_cell.length_b   1.000
_cell.length_c   1.000
_cell.angle_alpha   90.00
_cell.angle_beta   90.00
_cell.angle_gamma   90.00
#
_symmetry.space_group_name_H-M   'P 1'
#
loop_
_entity.id
_entity.type
_entity.pdbx_description
1 polymer ?
#
loop_
_entity_poly.entity_id
_entity_poly.type
_entity_poly.pdbx_seq_one_letter_code
_entity_poly.pdbx_strand_id
1 'polypeptide(L)'
;MPQDIFKSILLMENKSLSHELLPYFEYKKDTPTPSAFVQARAKIKPEGFEALFDGFVSETTDNNAKYLHKGYRIFAVDGSDSYFPNPNGRQYNLFHIDAMYDLLRRTYSDVVIKKKRTENERAAFIVMVEKHRSDKVPIIFIADRGYESYNDMAQVTECGHKFMTRVKDIDSQGIASDLGLPDTFFDRSLVLKLTRRGTNEIKKMKRTDVCIRHIMGELDYLSKDYDRKAPAQFYELPVSQL
;
A
#
# COMPACT_ATOMS: atom_id res chain seq x y z
N MET A 1 32.23 12.18 -0.16
CA MET A 1 31.22 12.61 0.85
C MET A 1 30.04 11.62 0.84
N PRO A 2 29.12 11.59 1.83
CA PRO A 2 27.99 10.64 1.83
C PRO A 2 27.20 10.56 0.52
N GLN A 3 27.11 11.69 -0.20
CA GLN A 3 26.49 11.79 -1.53
C GLN A 3 27.12 10.84 -2.57
N ASP A 4 28.44 10.65 -2.56
CA ASP A 4 29.11 9.78 -3.52
C ASP A 4 28.73 8.32 -3.33
N ILE A 5 28.50 7.91 -2.08
CA ILE A 5 28.04 6.55 -1.79
C ILE A 5 26.64 6.34 -2.36
N PHE A 6 25.70 7.24 -2.09
CA PHE A 6 24.34 7.13 -2.65
C PHE A 6 24.34 7.15 -4.18
N LYS A 7 25.01 8.13 -4.80
CA LYS A 7 25.09 8.23 -6.26
C LYS A 7 25.74 7.00 -6.87
N SER A 8 26.86 6.54 -6.31
CA SER A 8 27.53 5.34 -6.81
C SER A 8 26.57 4.14 -6.78
N ILE A 9 25.87 3.89 -5.66
CA ILE A 9 24.93 2.76 -5.50
C ILE A 9 23.78 2.82 -6.51
N LEU A 10 23.22 4.01 -6.75
CA LEU A 10 22.14 4.19 -7.74
C LEU A 10 22.61 4.03 -9.19
N LEU A 11 23.90 4.25 -9.45
CA LEU A 11 24.52 4.12 -10.77
C LEU A 11 25.27 2.79 -10.95
N MET A 12 25.31 1.93 -9.92
CA MET A 12 25.96 0.62 -10.01
C MET A 12 25.30 -0.20 -11.10
N GLU A 13 26.12 -0.87 -11.88
CA GLU A 13 25.67 -1.79 -12.90
C GLU A 13 25.79 -3.21 -12.33
N ASN A 14 25.85 -4.21 -13.19
CA ASN A 14 26.10 -5.58 -12.76
C ASN A 14 27.59 -5.94 -12.96
N LYS A 15 28.50 -5.12 -12.42
CA LYS A 15 29.96 -5.31 -12.53
C LYS A 15 30.59 -5.45 -11.15
N SER A 16 31.86 -5.87 -11.12
CA SER A 16 32.60 -5.90 -9.85
C SER A 16 32.80 -4.48 -9.32
N LEU A 17 32.78 -4.29 -7.99
CA LEU A 17 32.98 -2.97 -7.36
C LEU A 17 34.17 -2.18 -7.91
N SER A 18 35.33 -2.80 -8.15
CA SER A 18 36.49 -2.09 -8.73
C SER A 18 36.20 -1.48 -10.10
N HIS A 19 35.48 -2.21 -10.95
CA HIS A 19 35.10 -1.79 -12.30
C HIS A 19 33.96 -0.76 -12.31
N GLU A 20 33.26 -0.56 -11.19
CA GLU A 20 32.22 0.47 -11.06
C GLU A 20 32.78 1.74 -10.42
N LEU A 21 33.63 1.60 -9.40
CA LEU A 21 34.25 2.73 -8.72
C LEU A 21 35.23 3.47 -9.62
N LEU A 22 36.05 2.76 -10.42
CA LEU A 22 37.04 3.40 -11.29
C LEU A 22 36.42 4.39 -12.30
N PRO A 23 35.40 4.00 -13.09
CA PRO A 23 34.70 4.95 -13.96
C PRO A 23 33.99 6.07 -13.20
N TYR A 24 33.31 5.78 -12.09
CA TYR A 24 32.59 6.79 -11.30
C TYR A 24 33.53 7.90 -10.79
N PHE A 25 34.75 7.56 -10.38
CA PHE A 25 35.77 8.51 -9.92
C PHE A 25 36.75 8.94 -11.02
N GLU A 26 36.43 8.72 -12.30
CA GLU A 26 37.25 9.14 -13.45
C GLU A 26 38.70 8.64 -13.40
N TYR A 27 38.92 7.44 -12.86
CA TYR A 27 40.25 6.81 -12.74
C TYR A 27 41.29 7.66 -11.98
N LYS A 28 40.85 8.58 -11.13
CA LYS A 28 41.75 9.44 -10.34
C LYS A 28 42.53 8.63 -9.32
N LYS A 29 43.74 9.09 -8.98
CA LYS A 29 44.66 8.40 -8.06
C LYS A 29 44.07 8.23 -6.65
N ASP A 30 43.13 9.08 -6.27
CA ASP A 30 42.40 9.07 -5.00
C ASP A 30 41.10 8.25 -5.04
N THR A 31 40.86 7.48 -6.12
CA THR A 31 39.70 6.56 -6.21
C THR A 31 39.68 5.62 -4.99
N PRO A 32 38.57 5.54 -4.24
CA PRO A 32 38.47 4.66 -3.09
C PRO A 32 38.58 3.19 -3.50
N THR A 33 39.27 2.42 -2.67
CA THR A 33 39.32 0.97 -2.84
C THR A 33 37.95 0.35 -2.54
N PRO A 34 37.63 -0.85 -3.06
CA PRO A 34 36.40 -1.56 -2.73
C PRO A 34 36.18 -1.73 -1.21
N SER A 35 37.26 -1.97 -0.44
CA SER A 35 37.19 -2.08 1.02
C SER A 35 36.80 -0.75 1.68
N ALA A 36 37.39 0.36 1.25
CA ALA A 36 37.03 1.69 1.75
C ALA A 36 35.57 2.03 1.44
N PHE A 37 35.10 1.67 0.24
CA PHE A 37 33.70 1.83 -0.15
C PHE A 37 32.75 1.03 0.76
N VAL A 38 33.01 -0.27 0.96
CA VAL A 38 32.17 -1.13 1.83
C VAL A 38 32.12 -0.60 3.26
N GLN A 39 33.26 -0.15 3.80
CA GLN A 39 33.32 0.45 5.14
C GLN A 39 32.54 1.77 5.23
N ALA A 40 32.57 2.60 4.19
CA ALA A 40 31.81 3.83 4.14
C ALA A 40 30.29 3.56 4.01
N ARG A 41 29.90 2.63 3.12
CA ARG A 41 28.51 2.16 2.98
C ARG A 41 27.95 1.65 4.31
N ALA A 42 28.73 0.86 5.06
CA ALA A 42 28.29 0.28 6.34
C ALA A 42 27.93 1.32 7.41
N LYS A 43 28.36 2.59 7.24
CA LYS A 43 27.99 3.70 8.13
C LYS A 43 26.60 4.28 7.82
N ILE A 44 26.05 3.98 6.64
CA ILE A 44 24.72 4.42 6.21
C ILE A 44 23.70 3.41 6.73
N LYS A 45 22.74 3.88 7.52
CA LYS A 45 21.63 3.05 7.98
C LYS A 45 20.55 2.96 6.88
N PRO A 46 19.69 1.92 6.88
CA PRO A 46 18.61 1.77 5.89
C PRO A 46 17.72 3.01 5.75
N GLU A 47 17.44 3.69 6.86
CA GLU A 47 16.61 4.89 6.91
C GLU A 47 17.21 6.05 6.08
N GLY A 48 18.51 6.00 5.77
CA GLY A 48 19.14 6.95 4.85
C GLY A 48 18.66 6.80 3.41
N PHE A 49 18.34 5.58 2.95
CA PHE A 49 17.75 5.35 1.64
C PHE A 49 16.25 5.67 1.62
N GLU A 50 15.55 5.41 2.73
CA GLU A 50 14.15 5.82 2.90
C GLU A 50 14.03 7.34 2.81
N ALA A 51 14.87 8.08 3.56
CA ALA A 51 14.89 9.54 3.50
C ALA A 51 15.25 10.09 2.10
N LEU A 52 16.13 9.39 1.36
CA LEU A 52 16.45 9.76 -0.02
C LEU A 52 15.24 9.56 -0.95
N PHE A 53 14.53 8.45 -0.80
CA PHE A 53 13.32 8.14 -1.55
C PHE A 53 12.21 9.16 -1.24
N ASP A 54 11.92 9.38 0.04
CA ASP A 54 10.92 10.35 0.49
C ASP A 54 11.25 11.77 0.01
N GLY A 55 12.53 12.16 0.05
CA GLY A 55 13.01 13.43 -0.49
C GLY A 55 12.79 13.53 -2.00
N PHE A 56 13.11 12.48 -2.75
CA PHE A 56 12.85 12.43 -4.20
C PHE A 56 11.35 12.55 -4.50
N VAL A 57 10.50 11.81 -3.79
CA VAL A 57 9.03 11.89 -3.95
C VAL A 57 8.54 13.29 -3.62
N SER A 58 8.95 13.88 -2.50
CA SER A 58 8.55 15.24 -2.10
C SER A 58 8.92 16.30 -3.14
N GLU A 59 10.15 16.25 -3.68
CA GLU A 59 10.63 17.22 -4.68
C GLU A 59 9.95 17.02 -6.05
N THR A 60 9.49 15.81 -6.35
CA THR A 60 8.87 15.47 -7.64
C THR A 60 7.35 15.44 -7.59
N THR A 61 6.73 15.59 -6.42
CA THR A 61 5.28 15.59 -6.24
C THR A 61 4.75 17.01 -6.11
N ASP A 62 4.38 17.61 -7.25
CA ASP A 62 3.59 18.85 -7.26
C ASP A 62 2.08 18.56 -7.38
N ASN A 63 1.25 19.61 -7.30
CA ASN A 63 -0.19 19.49 -7.55
C ASN A 63 -0.55 20.03 -8.94
N ASN A 64 0.35 19.87 -9.91
CA ASN A 64 0.11 20.32 -11.27
C ASN A 64 -1.02 19.51 -11.90
N ALA A 65 -2.02 20.22 -12.44
CA ALA A 65 -3.21 19.63 -13.03
C ALA A 65 -2.91 18.61 -14.14
N LYS A 66 -1.75 18.70 -14.81
CA LYS A 66 -1.35 17.72 -15.84
C LYS A 66 -1.13 16.29 -15.30
N TYR A 67 -0.88 16.16 -14.00
CA TYR A 67 -0.72 14.87 -13.32
C TYR A 67 -1.97 14.47 -12.52
N LEU A 68 -3.11 15.13 -12.76
CA LEU A 68 -4.37 14.85 -12.10
C LEU A 68 -5.39 14.34 -13.12
N HIS A 69 -6.14 13.31 -12.76
CA HIS A 69 -7.30 12.87 -13.51
C HIS A 69 -8.56 13.45 -12.87
N LYS A 70 -9.22 14.39 -13.55
CA LYS A 70 -10.45 15.06 -13.05
C LYS A 70 -10.29 15.63 -11.62
N GLY A 71 -9.11 16.15 -11.29
CA GLY A 71 -8.80 16.69 -9.96
C GLY A 71 -8.36 15.66 -8.93
N TYR A 72 -8.25 14.38 -9.28
CA TYR A 72 -7.75 13.31 -8.42
C TYR A 72 -6.34 12.89 -8.82
N ARG A 73 -5.53 12.52 -7.82
CA ARG A 73 -4.32 11.73 -8.07
C ARG A 73 -4.70 10.26 -8.14
N ILE A 74 -4.07 9.50 -9.05
CA ILE A 74 -4.40 8.09 -9.25
C ILE A 74 -3.21 7.22 -8.88
N PHE A 75 -3.37 6.43 -7.82
CA PHE A 75 -2.34 5.53 -7.31
C PHE A 75 -2.74 4.09 -7.53
N ALA A 76 -1.85 3.29 -8.12
CA ALA A 76 -1.97 1.84 -8.15
C ALA A 76 -1.14 1.23 -7.02
N VAL A 77 -1.66 0.20 -6.37
CA VAL A 77 -0.98 -0.52 -5.29
C VAL A 77 -0.87 -2.00 -5.65
N ASP A 78 0.34 -2.55 -5.51
CA ASP A 78 0.61 -3.96 -5.77
C ASP A 78 1.78 -4.47 -4.92
N GLY A 79 1.77 -5.79 -4.64
CA GLY A 79 2.78 -6.52 -3.88
C GLY A 79 3.69 -7.34 -4.78
N SER A 80 4.99 -7.38 -4.49
CA SER A 80 5.96 -8.21 -5.22
C SER A 80 7.03 -8.80 -4.31
N ASP A 81 7.44 -10.03 -4.62
CA ASP A 81 8.53 -10.70 -3.94
C ASP A 81 9.88 -10.40 -4.61
N SER A 82 10.92 -10.23 -3.79
CA SER A 82 12.30 -10.03 -4.24
C SER A 82 13.26 -10.98 -3.52
N TYR A 83 14.08 -11.66 -4.30
CA TYR A 83 15.04 -12.66 -3.85
C TYR A 83 16.43 -12.05 -3.72
N PHE A 84 17.06 -12.26 -2.56
CA PHE A 84 18.42 -11.81 -2.31
C PHE A 84 19.32 -13.00 -1.93
N PRO A 85 20.52 -13.10 -2.50
CA PRO A 85 21.45 -14.16 -2.16
C PRO A 85 21.84 -14.06 -0.68
N ASN A 86 21.88 -15.19 0.02
CA ASN A 86 22.44 -15.24 1.36
C ASN A 86 23.97 -15.37 1.26
N PRO A 87 24.74 -14.46 1.88
CA PRO A 87 26.21 -14.54 1.91
C PRO A 87 26.74 -15.87 2.48
N ASN A 88 25.95 -16.58 3.29
CA ASN A 88 26.33 -17.83 3.93
C ASN A 88 25.97 -19.09 3.12
N GLY A 89 25.51 -18.94 1.86
CA GLY A 89 25.54 -19.99 0.84
C GLY A 89 24.53 -21.13 0.95
N ARG A 90 23.47 -21.04 1.77
CA ARG A 90 22.52 -22.16 1.96
C ARG A 90 21.05 -21.87 1.63
N GLN A 91 20.61 -20.62 1.63
CA GLN A 91 19.22 -20.19 1.36
C GLN A 91 19.20 -18.82 0.67
N TYR A 92 18.06 -18.36 0.17
CA TYR A 92 17.86 -16.96 -0.23
C TYR A 92 17.09 -16.20 0.86
N ASN A 93 17.31 -14.90 0.98
CA ASN A 93 16.45 -14.03 1.76
C ASN A 93 15.31 -13.54 0.86
N LEU A 94 14.07 -13.71 1.32
CA LEU A 94 12.89 -13.29 0.59
C LEU A 94 12.26 -12.09 1.29
N PHE A 95 12.18 -10.98 0.56
CA PHE A 95 11.48 -9.78 0.98
C PHE A 95 10.23 -9.61 0.13
N HIS A 96 9.18 -9.13 0.77
CA HIS A 96 7.96 -8.70 0.12
C HIS A 96 7.93 -7.17 0.11
N ILE A 97 7.57 -6.61 -1.04
CA ILE A 97 7.53 -5.18 -1.28
C ILE A 97 6.10 -4.83 -1.69
N ASP A 98 5.44 -4.01 -0.89
CA ASP A 98 4.21 -3.33 -1.28
C ASP A 98 4.58 -1.96 -1.84
N ALA A 99 4.22 -1.68 -3.08
CA ALA A 99 4.59 -0.43 -3.73
C ALA A 99 3.35 0.34 -4.18
N MET A 100 3.39 1.67 -4.00
CA MET A 100 2.38 2.59 -4.49
C MET A 100 2.95 3.38 -5.67
N TYR A 101 2.23 3.37 -6.79
CA TYR A 101 2.71 3.93 -8.05
C TYR A 101 1.74 5.00 -8.57
N ASP A 102 2.26 6.20 -8.80
CA ASP A 102 1.52 7.29 -9.46
C ASP A 102 1.42 7.02 -10.96
N LEU A 103 0.20 6.70 -11.42
CA LEU A 103 -0.03 6.32 -12.82
C LEU A 103 0.22 7.47 -13.80
N LEU A 104 -0.01 8.72 -13.39
CA LEU A 104 0.13 9.87 -14.29
C LEU A 104 1.55 10.43 -14.28
N ARG A 105 2.24 10.40 -13.13
CA ARG A 105 3.66 10.78 -13.05
C ARG A 105 4.61 9.68 -13.50
N ARG A 106 4.16 8.43 -13.43
CA ARG A 106 4.95 7.22 -13.71
C ARG A 106 6.11 7.02 -12.72
N THR A 107 5.86 7.30 -11.46
CA THR A 107 6.84 7.21 -10.37
C THR A 107 6.24 6.49 -9.18
N TYR A 108 7.08 5.79 -8.39
CA TYR A 108 6.65 5.27 -7.10
C TYR A 108 6.50 6.43 -6.11
N SER A 109 5.37 6.46 -5.39
CA SER A 109 5.06 7.46 -4.37
C SER A 109 5.30 6.95 -2.95
N ASP A 110 5.18 5.65 -2.73
CA ASP A 110 5.42 5.02 -1.43
C ASP A 110 5.85 3.56 -1.61
N VAL A 111 6.50 3.03 -0.58
CA VAL A 111 6.93 1.63 -0.53
C VAL A 111 6.99 1.15 0.91
N VAL A 112 6.52 -0.08 1.13
CA VAL A 112 6.67 -0.79 2.41
C VAL A 112 7.40 -2.10 2.15
N ILE A 113 8.56 -2.27 2.80
CA ILE A 113 9.38 -3.47 2.66
C ILE A 113 9.25 -4.32 3.92
N LYS A 114 8.88 -5.59 3.76
CA LYS A 114 8.75 -6.57 4.85
C LYS A 114 9.50 -7.86 4.52
N LYS A 115 9.80 -8.64 5.55
CA LYS A 115 10.23 -10.04 5.36
C LYS A 115 9.01 -10.83 4.90
N LYS A 116 9.14 -11.72 3.90
CA LYS A 116 8.02 -12.53 3.39
C LYS A 116 7.18 -13.19 4.49
N ARG A 117 7.85 -13.80 5.47
CA ARG A 117 7.19 -14.51 6.60
C ARG A 117 6.27 -13.63 7.48
N THR A 118 6.40 -12.31 7.39
CA THR A 118 5.62 -11.32 8.15
C THR A 118 4.93 -10.33 7.21
N GLU A 119 4.73 -10.71 5.94
CA GLU A 119 4.01 -9.88 5.00
C GLU A 119 2.55 -9.73 5.41
N ASN A 120 2.01 -8.55 5.14
CA ASN A 120 0.59 -8.25 5.30
C ASN A 120 0.31 -7.05 4.39
N GLU A 121 -0.03 -7.34 3.14
CA GLU A 121 -0.27 -6.33 2.09
C GLU A 121 -1.34 -5.32 2.52
N ARG A 122 -2.36 -5.76 3.25
CA ARG A 122 -3.44 -4.89 3.76
C ARG A 122 -2.94 -3.92 4.81
N ALA A 123 -2.13 -4.40 5.75
CA ALA A 123 -1.51 -3.54 6.75
C ALA A 123 -0.51 -2.56 6.10
N ALA A 124 0.24 -3.00 5.10
CA ALA A 124 1.12 -2.14 4.32
C ALA A 124 0.32 -1.06 3.57
N PHE A 125 -0.79 -1.41 2.94
CA PHE A 125 -1.70 -0.48 2.28
C PHE A 125 -2.25 0.57 3.25
N ILE A 126 -2.72 0.16 4.43
CA ILE A 126 -3.18 1.10 5.47
C ILE A 126 -2.08 2.09 5.85
N VAL A 127 -0.83 1.63 6.04
CA VAL A 127 0.31 2.50 6.33
C VAL A 127 0.55 3.51 5.21
N MET A 128 0.50 3.08 3.94
CA MET A 128 0.68 3.99 2.81
C MET A 128 -0.48 4.99 2.66
N VAL A 129 -1.72 4.56 2.89
CA VAL A 129 -2.91 5.45 2.89
C VAL A 129 -2.81 6.48 4.01
N GLU A 130 -2.38 6.08 5.21
CA GLU A 130 -2.26 6.99 6.36
C GLU A 130 -1.20 8.07 6.13
N LYS A 131 -0.06 7.72 5.51
CA LYS A 131 0.98 8.70 5.11
C LYS A 131 0.44 9.79 4.18
N HIS A 132 -0.58 9.48 3.38
CA HIS A 132 -1.20 10.41 2.44
C HIS A 132 -2.44 11.13 3.00
N ARG A 133 -2.86 10.87 4.25
CA ARG A 133 -4.06 11.49 4.86
C ARG A 133 -4.11 13.02 4.72
N SER A 134 -2.95 13.67 4.79
CA SER A 134 -2.84 15.14 4.76
C SER A 134 -2.64 15.71 3.35
N ASP A 135 -2.73 14.88 2.31
CA ASP A 135 -2.56 15.34 0.93
C ASP A 135 -3.68 16.31 0.54
N LYS A 136 -3.28 17.42 -0.08
CA LYS A 136 -4.20 18.50 -0.49
C LYS A 136 -5.13 18.09 -1.64
N VAL A 137 -4.73 17.09 -2.42
CA VAL A 137 -5.46 16.61 -3.59
C VAL A 137 -6.05 15.24 -3.21
N PRO A 138 -7.35 15.01 -3.45
CA PRO A 138 -7.95 13.71 -3.18
C PRO A 138 -7.33 12.63 -4.08
N ILE A 139 -7.12 11.45 -3.51
CA ILE A 139 -6.47 10.32 -4.18
C ILE A 139 -7.53 9.25 -4.48
N ILE A 140 -7.41 8.61 -5.65
CA ILE A 140 -8.08 7.35 -5.96
C ILE A 140 -7.04 6.24 -5.89
N PHE A 141 -7.16 5.36 -4.90
CA PHE A 141 -6.33 4.16 -4.77
C PHE A 141 -6.93 3.02 -5.58
N ILE A 142 -6.16 2.44 -6.49
CA ILE A 142 -6.53 1.33 -7.35
C ILE A 142 -5.78 0.10 -6.86
N ALA A 143 -6.53 -0.97 -6.60
CA ALA A 143 -5.96 -2.21 -6.08
C ALA A 143 -6.70 -3.45 -6.61
N ASP A 144 -6.04 -4.60 -6.57
CA ASP A 144 -6.59 -5.86 -7.03
C ASP A 144 -7.50 -6.54 -5.97
N ARG A 145 -7.84 -7.82 -6.18
CA ARG A 145 -8.70 -8.58 -5.26
C ARG A 145 -8.06 -8.97 -3.93
N GLY A 146 -6.75 -8.89 -3.78
CA GLY A 146 -6.05 -9.14 -2.50
C GLY A 146 -6.42 -8.11 -1.44
N TYR A 147 -6.65 -6.87 -1.89
CA TYR A 147 -7.03 -5.70 -1.09
C TYR A 147 -8.56 -5.58 -0.87
N GLU A 148 -9.35 -6.60 -1.24
CA GLU A 148 -10.77 -6.65 -0.90
C GLU A 148 -10.94 -6.84 0.62
N SER A 149 -11.09 -5.72 1.33
CA SER A 149 -11.15 -5.64 2.79
C SER A 149 -12.01 -4.44 3.23
N TYR A 150 -12.94 -4.68 4.16
CA TYR A 150 -13.75 -3.59 4.74
C TYR A 150 -12.90 -2.58 5.49
N ASN A 151 -11.83 -3.01 6.17
CA ASN A 151 -10.96 -2.12 6.92
C ASN A 151 -10.20 -1.18 5.99
N ASP A 152 -9.68 -1.71 4.88
CA ASP A 152 -8.91 -0.97 3.88
C ASP A 152 -9.80 0.11 3.24
N MET A 153 -11.02 -0.25 2.84
CA MET A 153 -12.00 0.69 2.27
C MET A 153 -12.45 1.75 3.28
N ALA A 154 -12.66 1.35 4.54
CA ALA A 154 -12.99 2.29 5.63
C ALA A 154 -11.83 3.27 5.85
N GLN A 155 -10.59 2.78 5.96
CA GLN A 155 -9.40 3.59 6.15
C GLN A 155 -9.23 4.64 5.04
N VAL A 156 -9.41 4.25 3.78
CA VAL A 156 -9.37 5.19 2.64
C VAL A 156 -10.46 6.26 2.77
N THR A 157 -11.67 5.86 3.13
CA THR A 157 -12.81 6.77 3.30
C THR A 157 -12.57 7.76 4.45
N GLU A 158 -12.06 7.28 5.58
CA GLU A 158 -11.73 8.08 6.76
C GLU A 158 -10.54 9.02 6.54
N CYS A 159 -9.68 8.74 5.56
CA CYS A 159 -8.66 9.66 5.07
C CYS A 159 -9.21 10.70 4.08
N GLY A 160 -10.50 10.66 3.72
CA GLY A 160 -11.10 11.58 2.74
C GLY A 160 -10.66 11.29 1.29
N HIS A 161 -10.21 10.06 1.03
CA HIS A 161 -9.80 9.60 -0.29
C HIS A 161 -10.83 8.62 -0.86
N LYS A 162 -10.63 8.21 -2.11
CA LYS A 162 -11.50 7.26 -2.82
C LYS A 162 -10.70 6.00 -3.19
N PHE A 163 -11.42 4.92 -3.49
CA PHE A 163 -10.82 3.66 -3.91
C PHE A 163 -11.51 3.07 -5.13
N MET A 164 -10.79 2.23 -5.86
CA MET A 164 -11.29 1.36 -6.91
C MET A 164 -10.61 0.01 -6.74
N THR A 165 -11.32 -0.92 -6.10
CA THR A 165 -10.79 -2.25 -5.78
C THR A 165 -11.58 -3.29 -6.56
N ARG A 166 -10.88 -4.22 -7.21
CA ARG A 166 -11.53 -5.39 -7.80
C ARG A 166 -12.06 -6.28 -6.67
N VAL A 167 -13.36 -6.47 -6.58
CA VAL A 167 -13.97 -7.42 -5.64
C VAL A 167 -13.88 -8.85 -6.18
N LYS A 168 -13.99 -9.85 -5.31
CA LYS A 168 -14.10 -11.25 -5.77
C LYS A 168 -15.46 -11.49 -6.45
N ASP A 169 -15.55 -12.59 -7.18
CA ASP A 169 -16.75 -12.97 -7.91
C ASP A 169 -17.97 -13.12 -6.97
N ILE A 170 -19.17 -12.87 -7.51
CA ILE A 170 -20.43 -12.82 -6.75
C ILE A 170 -20.72 -14.16 -6.04
N ASP A 171 -20.29 -15.28 -6.63
CA ASP A 171 -20.46 -16.63 -6.09
C ASP A 171 -19.40 -17.00 -5.02
N SER A 172 -18.42 -16.14 -4.79
CA SER A 172 -17.38 -16.35 -3.79
C SER A 172 -17.73 -15.68 -2.45
N GLN A 173 -16.94 -15.98 -1.41
CA GLN A 173 -17.05 -15.32 -0.10
C GLN A 173 -16.36 -13.94 -0.13
N GLY A 174 -16.94 -13.00 -0.88
CA GLY A 174 -16.46 -11.62 -1.06
C GLY A 174 -17.45 -10.56 -0.58
N ILE A 175 -17.14 -9.29 -0.82
CA ILE A 175 -18.02 -8.15 -0.48
C ILE A 175 -19.28 -8.15 -1.35
N ALA A 176 -19.13 -8.55 -2.62
CA ALA A 176 -20.22 -8.63 -3.58
C ALA A 176 -21.24 -9.75 -3.29
N SER A 177 -20.85 -10.75 -2.49
CA SER A 177 -21.72 -11.89 -2.17
C SER A 177 -22.98 -11.41 -1.47
N ASP A 178 -24.12 -12.03 -1.73
CA ASP A 178 -25.41 -11.72 -1.09
C ASP A 178 -25.88 -10.25 -1.19
N LEU A 179 -25.33 -9.44 -2.11
CA LEU A 179 -25.82 -8.07 -2.37
C LEU A 179 -26.92 -8.03 -3.43
N GLY A 180 -27.17 -9.15 -4.13
CA GLY A 180 -28.14 -9.19 -5.25
C GLY A 180 -27.75 -8.24 -6.38
N LEU A 181 -26.44 -8.13 -6.65
CA LEU A 181 -25.92 -7.32 -7.74
C LEU A 181 -26.16 -8.02 -9.09
N PRO A 182 -26.51 -7.27 -10.15
CA PRO A 182 -26.67 -7.85 -11.49
C PRO A 182 -25.35 -8.47 -12.00
N ASP A 183 -25.43 -9.60 -12.68
CA ASP A 183 -24.27 -10.19 -13.40
C ASP A 183 -24.11 -9.54 -14.80
N THR A 184 -24.08 -8.21 -14.82
CA THR A 184 -23.95 -7.36 -16.02
C THR A 184 -23.21 -6.07 -15.65
N PHE A 185 -22.96 -5.18 -16.61
CA PHE A 185 -22.50 -3.82 -16.26
C PHE A 185 -23.61 -3.05 -15.56
N PHE A 186 -23.35 -2.60 -14.34
CA PHE A 186 -24.28 -1.80 -13.56
C PHE A 186 -23.57 -0.72 -12.78
N ASP A 187 -24.38 0.23 -12.36
CA ASP A 187 -23.98 1.45 -11.70
C ASP A 187 -24.85 1.60 -10.45
N ARG A 188 -24.28 1.27 -9.28
CA ARG A 188 -25.01 1.30 -8.00
C ARG A 188 -24.17 1.90 -6.90
N SER A 189 -24.76 2.88 -6.21
CA SER A 189 -24.27 3.37 -4.93
C SER A 189 -24.96 2.60 -3.81
N LEU A 190 -24.20 2.14 -2.84
CA LEU A 190 -24.69 1.39 -1.69
C LEU A 190 -23.94 1.80 -0.43
N VAL A 191 -24.59 1.67 0.72
CA VAL A 191 -23.98 1.92 2.03
C VAL A 191 -24.02 0.62 2.81
N LEU A 192 -22.86 0.01 2.99
CA LEU A 192 -22.75 -1.21 3.78
C LEU A 192 -22.79 -0.87 5.26
N LYS A 193 -23.64 -1.55 6.01
CA LYS A 193 -23.77 -1.39 7.47
C LYS A 193 -23.06 -2.54 8.15
N LEU A 194 -21.83 -2.30 8.58
CA LEU A 194 -20.94 -3.31 9.16
C LEU A 194 -21.16 -3.40 10.67
N THR A 195 -21.35 -4.60 11.21
CA THR A 195 -21.49 -4.83 12.65
C THR A 195 -20.74 -6.08 13.11
N ARG A 196 -20.19 -6.05 14.33
CA ARG A 196 -19.63 -7.24 15.00
C ARG A 196 -20.70 -8.08 15.70
N ARG A 197 -21.94 -7.56 15.85
CA ARG A 197 -23.01 -8.24 16.59
C ARG A 197 -23.71 -9.29 15.73
N GLY A 198 -23.70 -10.54 16.20
CA GLY A 198 -24.29 -11.69 15.50
C GLY A 198 -25.62 -12.21 16.09
N THR A 199 -26.45 -11.35 16.68
CA THR A 199 -27.71 -11.76 17.35
C THR A 199 -28.79 -12.19 16.36
N ASN A 200 -29.82 -12.90 16.85
CA ASN A 200 -30.98 -13.27 16.03
C ASN A 200 -31.72 -12.05 15.44
N GLU A 201 -31.68 -10.90 16.13
CA GLU A 201 -32.20 -9.63 15.62
C GLU A 201 -31.42 -9.18 14.39
N ILE A 202 -30.08 -9.15 14.44
CA ILE A 202 -29.24 -8.81 13.29
C ILE A 202 -29.47 -9.80 12.14
N LYS A 203 -29.61 -11.09 12.43
CA LYS A 203 -29.95 -12.09 11.41
C LYS A 203 -31.30 -11.81 10.73
N LYS A 204 -32.30 -11.33 11.48
CA LYS A 204 -33.59 -10.89 10.91
C LYS A 204 -33.40 -9.63 10.05
N MET A 205 -32.65 -8.63 10.55
CA MET A 205 -32.39 -7.39 9.82
C MET A 205 -31.64 -7.64 8.49
N LYS A 206 -30.68 -8.57 8.45
CA LYS A 206 -29.98 -8.98 7.23
C LYS A 206 -30.88 -9.56 6.15
N ARG A 207 -31.98 -10.22 6.55
CA ARG A 207 -32.95 -10.77 5.59
C ARG A 207 -33.79 -9.67 4.93
N THR A 208 -33.93 -8.53 5.59
CA THR A 208 -34.69 -7.38 5.08
C THR A 208 -33.80 -6.35 4.40
N ASP A 209 -32.57 -6.16 4.87
CA ASP A 209 -31.58 -5.23 4.33
C ASP A 209 -30.29 -6.00 3.98
N VAL A 210 -30.09 -6.24 2.69
CA VAL A 210 -28.94 -6.97 2.15
C VAL A 210 -27.61 -6.24 2.35
N CYS A 211 -27.63 -4.94 2.66
CA CYS A 211 -26.41 -4.15 2.91
C CYS A 211 -25.87 -4.33 4.33
N ILE A 212 -26.61 -4.99 5.22
CA ILE A 212 -26.12 -5.29 6.57
C ILE A 212 -25.13 -6.47 6.51
N ARG A 213 -23.92 -6.23 7.00
CA ARG A 213 -22.84 -7.24 7.04
C ARG A 213 -22.42 -7.47 8.49
N HIS A 214 -22.26 -8.76 8.82
CA HIS A 214 -21.72 -9.17 10.11
C HIS A 214 -20.26 -9.48 9.85
N ILE A 215 -19.38 -8.86 10.61
CA ILE A 215 -17.94 -8.99 10.44
C ILE A 215 -17.33 -9.68 11.66
N MET A 216 -16.41 -10.60 11.39
CA MET A 216 -15.56 -11.22 12.41
C MET A 216 -14.10 -10.73 12.33
N GLY A 217 -13.72 -10.15 11.18
CA GLY A 217 -12.36 -9.69 10.91
C GLY A 217 -12.03 -8.31 11.47
N GLU A 218 -10.88 -7.78 11.08
CA GLU A 218 -10.42 -6.45 11.47
C GLU A 218 -11.31 -5.36 10.85
N LEU A 219 -11.59 -4.35 11.67
CA LEU A 219 -12.26 -3.09 11.32
C LEU A 219 -11.98 -2.14 12.48
N ASP A 220 -11.08 -1.20 12.28
CA ASP A 220 -10.55 -0.34 13.34
C ASP A 220 -11.58 0.70 13.81
N TYR A 221 -12.54 1.00 12.96
CA TYR A 221 -13.63 1.95 13.19
C TYR A 221 -14.86 1.35 13.89
N LEU A 222 -14.74 0.13 14.43
CA LEU A 222 -15.79 -0.51 15.20
C LEU A 222 -15.20 -1.29 16.38
N SER A 223 -15.58 -0.90 17.60
CA SER A 223 -15.03 -1.46 18.85
C SER A 223 -15.14 -2.98 18.90
N LYS A 224 -14.09 -3.63 19.40
CA LYS A 224 -14.08 -5.08 19.69
C LYS A 224 -14.80 -5.40 21.00
N ASP A 225 -14.99 -4.41 21.87
CA ASP A 225 -15.64 -4.60 23.17
C ASP A 225 -17.12 -4.91 22.99
N TYR A 226 -17.56 -5.95 23.69
CA TYR A 226 -18.91 -6.48 23.57
C TYR A 226 -19.69 -6.24 24.87
N ASP A 227 -20.53 -5.21 24.89
CA ASP A 227 -21.58 -5.09 25.89
C ASP A 227 -22.89 -5.69 25.35
N ARG A 228 -23.33 -6.79 25.97
CA ARG A 228 -24.56 -7.51 25.59
C ARG A 228 -25.82 -6.66 25.79
N LYS A 229 -25.78 -5.67 26.69
CA LYS A 229 -26.91 -4.79 27.02
C LYS A 229 -26.97 -3.55 26.12
N ALA A 230 -25.85 -3.14 25.54
CA ALA A 230 -25.80 -2.01 24.63
C ALA A 230 -26.53 -2.31 23.30
N PRO A 231 -27.03 -1.29 22.60
CA PRO A 231 -27.59 -1.45 21.24
C PRO A 231 -26.51 -1.92 20.25
N ALA A 232 -26.94 -2.49 19.12
CA ALA A 232 -26.01 -2.89 18.08
C ALA A 232 -25.34 -1.65 17.46
N GLN A 233 -24.02 -1.66 17.41
CA GLN A 233 -23.25 -0.62 16.72
C GLN A 233 -23.06 -1.01 15.26
N PHE A 234 -23.11 -0.01 14.39
CA PHE A 234 -22.88 -0.14 12.96
C PHE A 234 -21.86 0.90 12.53
N TYR A 235 -20.96 0.48 11.65
CA TYR A 235 -20.14 1.38 10.84
C TYR A 235 -20.76 1.44 9.44
N GLU A 236 -20.98 2.65 8.93
CA GLU A 236 -21.54 2.86 7.60
C GLU A 236 -20.39 3.08 6.61
N LEU A 237 -20.18 2.12 5.70
CA LEU A 237 -19.19 2.21 4.64
C LEU A 237 -19.87 2.58 3.32
N PRO A 238 -19.73 3.82 2.83
CA PRO A 238 -20.28 4.23 1.55
C PRO A 238 -19.44 3.65 0.40
N VAL A 239 -20.08 2.89 -0.49
CA VAL A 239 -19.53 2.46 -1.77
C VAL A 239 -20.30 3.22 -2.84
N SER A 240 -19.72 4.32 -3.31
CA SER A 240 -20.36 5.23 -4.25
C SER A 240 -19.56 5.34 -5.54
N GLN A 241 -20.24 5.74 -6.60
CA GLN A 241 -19.60 6.00 -7.88
C GLN A 241 -18.61 7.16 -7.78
N LEU A 242 -17.52 7.07 -8.56
CA LEU A 242 -16.42 8.04 -8.58
C LEU A 242 -16.82 9.40 -9.16
#